data_AF-Q1QRE0-F1
#
_entry.id   AF-Q1QRE0-F1
#
_cell.length_a   1.000
_cell.length_b   1.000
_cell.length_c   1.000
_cell.angle_alpha   90.00
_cell.angle_beta   90.00
_cell.angle_gamma   90.00
#
_symmetry.space_group_name_H-M   'P 1'
#
loop_
_entity.id
_entity.type
_entity.pdbx_description
1 polymer ?
#
loop_
_entity_poly.entity_id
_entity_poly.type
_entity_poly.pdbx_seq_one_letter_code
_entity_poly.pdbx_strand_id
1 'polypeptide(L)'
;MRIPDYTVSQFSGLNTFIKDLKTLKPGVATDSLNWVTGKYGDHIELRRGSALLGNTRVNGAGKITGLGVGTRYDGVQVPFWSRGRKLEYYNAATDDRAEVGSDILPVTADGEDCWFSPYANLAGSMMYAGSPNSGIYKIPVANPGSAVDQLVNNFRFGILRFGQGRAFAGQRNGTTAGNLDKTGLYLSDIDKANLSLYTQTTAEAVGSSGGTHYAGTLAVVTGKKTCMYVAVKEAGGETLTDDRNGTLVGTQGSLGTINYATGAYDVTFNHATAGAVTADYYTEDATSDGPLDFDTSSTGAGKAKIFRQDDGGAFMAVLPFLDVEYAFHLLKTYAVTTTIDDTSATNLPYRNIGIPNPRAAKETPDGILCIDVSNPSDPKVRRLEIGQNTNNLTIVPTSIFDAVDLSAHAFDYAVAFRWGDYEIVCCQELTNGMANAYNSVMYVRNVYSHAIDKLDFRASCLDIFNGALIGGDPISSNVYTLFSGFDDDEAAIENYWQDGQLNLGTDRLKRAHYMRVTGHIMKDQSINVSLVLDDGQPVEAFTIEGDGDYVDQGINTPIGSYTIGSKVVGGRGEATAHPFDVTFPIHTDRFQNISVRFRAMGIGHAAVNSYSYRDIRDKGSRSLPIKTI
;
A
#
# COMPACT_ATOMS: atom_id res chain seq x y z
N MET A 1 53.00 -6.66 11.89
CA MET A 1 52.92 -5.39 11.13
C MET A 1 51.57 -4.75 11.43
N ARG A 2 51.50 -3.43 11.65
CA ARG A 2 50.23 -2.71 11.85
C ARG A 2 49.63 -2.38 10.48
N ILE A 3 48.36 -2.71 10.29
CA ILE A 3 47.59 -2.46 9.08
C ILE A 3 46.79 -1.15 9.30
N PRO A 4 46.52 -0.35 8.24
CA PRO A 4 45.65 0.82 8.35
C PRO A 4 44.28 0.48 8.94
N ASP A 5 43.68 1.45 9.62
CA ASP A 5 42.32 1.29 10.14
C ASP A 5 41.34 1.06 8.97
N TYR A 6 40.36 0.18 9.19
CA TYR A 6 39.39 -0.21 8.17
C TYR A 6 38.03 0.37 8.51
N THR A 7 37.49 1.24 7.65
CA THR A 7 36.24 1.97 7.91
C THR A 7 35.17 1.62 6.90
N VAL A 8 33.95 1.39 7.39
CA VAL A 8 32.74 1.27 6.59
C VAL A 8 31.84 2.46 6.93
N SER A 9 31.46 3.21 5.89
CA SER A 9 30.63 4.44 5.97
C SER A 9 29.68 4.56 4.77
N GLN A 10 29.58 3.48 4.00
CA GLN A 10 28.66 3.34 2.89
C GLN A 10 27.96 2.02 3.09
N PHE A 11 26.65 2.06 3.10
CA PHE A 11 25.78 0.93 3.33
C PHE A 11 25.00 0.61 2.07
N SER A 12 24.74 -0.67 1.91
CA SER A 12 23.88 -1.25 0.90
C SER A 12 22.94 -2.20 1.62
N GLY A 13 21.76 -2.42 1.03
CA GLY A 13 20.77 -3.31 1.60
C GLY A 13 21.22 -4.77 1.64
N LEU A 14 20.26 -5.64 1.95
CA LEU A 14 20.38 -7.08 1.98
C LEU A 14 20.82 -7.66 0.63
N ASN A 15 21.79 -8.57 0.68
CA ASN A 15 22.15 -9.44 -0.44
C ASN A 15 22.15 -10.91 0.00
N THR A 16 21.17 -11.67 -0.48
CA THR A 16 21.08 -13.13 -0.26
C THR A 16 21.33 -13.94 -1.53
N PHE A 17 21.43 -13.28 -2.68
CA PHE A 17 21.70 -13.94 -3.96
C PHE A 17 23.15 -14.47 -4.04
N ILE A 18 24.11 -13.69 -3.54
CA ILE A 18 25.52 -14.10 -3.51
C ILE A 18 25.74 -15.02 -2.30
N LYS A 19 25.94 -16.31 -2.58
CA LYS A 19 26.14 -17.33 -1.54
C LYS A 19 27.50 -17.27 -0.85
N ASP A 20 28.53 -16.77 -1.54
CA ASP A 20 29.86 -16.59 -0.94
C ASP A 20 29.95 -15.22 -0.24
N LEU A 21 29.71 -15.23 1.07
CA LEU A 21 29.68 -14.04 1.92
C LEU A 21 31.01 -13.27 1.94
N LYS A 22 32.12 -13.91 1.53
CA LYS A 22 33.46 -13.30 1.49
C LYS A 22 33.68 -12.42 0.26
N THR A 23 32.83 -12.58 -0.75
CA THR A 23 32.87 -11.80 -1.99
C THR A 23 32.02 -10.54 -1.94
N LEU A 24 31.20 -10.41 -0.90
CA LEU A 24 30.36 -9.23 -0.69
C LEU A 24 31.20 -8.00 -0.37
N LYS A 25 30.72 -6.85 -0.86
CA LYS A 25 31.35 -5.57 -0.56
C LYS A 25 31.09 -5.20 0.90
N PRO A 26 31.99 -4.43 1.53
CA PRO A 26 31.75 -3.91 2.87
C PRO A 26 30.50 -3.04 2.92
N GLY A 27 29.73 -3.16 4.01
CA GLY A 27 28.48 -2.42 4.19
C GLY A 27 27.28 -3.02 3.47
N VAL A 28 27.43 -4.19 2.82
CA VAL A 28 26.31 -4.97 2.27
C VAL A 28 25.85 -5.96 3.33
N ALA A 29 24.56 -5.97 3.65
CA ALA A 29 24.05 -6.88 4.67
C ALA A 29 23.96 -8.32 4.16
N THR A 30 24.52 -9.28 4.89
CA THR A 30 24.33 -10.72 4.63
C THR A 30 23.01 -11.23 5.17
N ASP A 31 22.56 -10.61 6.25
CA ASP A 31 21.32 -10.91 6.93
C ASP A 31 20.89 -9.63 7.67
N SER A 32 19.61 -9.29 7.57
CA SER A 32 19.06 -8.08 8.17
C SER A 32 17.57 -8.26 8.40
N LEU A 33 17.09 -7.70 9.51
CA LEU A 33 15.68 -7.59 9.83
C LEU A 33 15.42 -6.22 10.46
N ASN A 34 14.47 -5.48 9.90
CA ASN A 34 13.96 -4.22 10.44
C ASN A 34 14.97 -3.07 10.51
N TRP A 35 16.10 -3.17 9.80
CA TRP A 35 16.98 -2.05 9.53
C TRP A 35 16.80 -1.59 8.09
N VAL A 36 16.63 -0.29 7.91
CA VAL A 36 16.44 0.36 6.60
C VAL A 36 17.71 1.11 6.23
N THR A 37 18.13 0.98 4.98
CA THR A 37 19.28 1.69 4.44
C THR A 37 18.88 3.10 4.02
N GLY A 38 19.65 4.10 4.43
CA GLY A 38 19.42 5.50 4.09
C GLY A 38 19.36 5.75 2.58
N LYS A 39 18.66 6.83 2.19
CA LYS A 39 18.41 7.21 0.79
C LYS A 39 19.68 7.27 -0.08
N TYR A 40 20.81 7.64 0.51
CA TYR A 40 22.10 7.75 -0.18
C TYR A 40 23.10 6.67 0.23
N GLY A 41 22.66 5.65 0.99
CA GLY A 41 23.55 4.63 1.55
C GLY A 41 24.54 5.18 2.58
N ASP A 42 24.24 6.31 3.21
CA ASP A 42 25.09 7.01 4.17
C ASP A 42 24.94 6.51 5.61
N HIS A 43 23.86 5.80 5.90
CA HIS A 43 23.59 5.20 7.20
C HIS A 43 22.62 4.01 7.08
N ILE A 44 22.49 3.27 8.17
CA ILE A 44 21.39 2.35 8.42
C ILE A 44 20.60 2.82 9.64
N GLU A 45 19.29 2.69 9.62
CA GLU A 45 18.40 3.09 10.72
C GLU A 45 17.41 1.97 11.06
N LEU A 46 17.09 1.83 12.34
CA LEU A 46 15.98 0.98 12.77
C LEU A 46 14.68 1.51 12.15
N ARG A 47 13.88 0.64 11.54
CA ARG A 47 12.60 1.02 10.95
C ARG A 47 11.72 1.73 11.98
N ARG A 48 10.83 2.59 11.49
CA ARG A 48 9.72 3.10 12.31
C ARG A 48 8.73 1.99 12.64
N GLY A 49 7.97 2.25 13.70
CA GLY A 49 6.99 1.34 14.26
C GLY A 49 5.72 1.16 13.42
N SER A 50 4.70 0.61 14.04
CA SER A 50 3.32 0.63 13.52
C SER A 50 2.34 1.01 14.61
N ALA A 51 1.22 1.62 14.22
CA ALA A 51 0.16 2.02 15.14
C ALA A 51 -1.19 1.59 14.58
N LEU A 52 -2.09 1.11 15.45
CA LEU A 52 -3.46 0.77 15.08
C LEU A 52 -4.17 1.99 14.46
N LEU A 53 -4.88 1.79 13.34
CA LEU A 53 -5.75 2.81 12.77
C LEU A 53 -7.10 2.79 13.49
N GLY A 54 -7.31 3.78 14.37
CA GLY A 54 -8.48 3.90 15.25
C GLY A 54 -8.24 3.37 16.67
N ASN A 55 -9.18 3.63 17.56
CA ASN A 55 -9.01 3.36 19.00
C ASN A 55 -9.34 1.92 19.41
N THR A 56 -10.20 1.20 18.67
CA THR A 56 -10.65 -0.14 19.09
C THR A 56 -9.95 -1.26 18.32
N ARG A 57 -9.21 -2.09 19.07
CA ARG A 57 -8.63 -3.33 18.58
C ARG A 57 -9.69 -4.42 18.45
N VAL A 58 -9.70 -5.10 17.30
CA VAL A 58 -10.45 -6.34 17.13
C VAL A 58 -9.60 -7.49 17.66
N ASN A 59 -10.15 -8.20 18.64
CA ASN A 59 -9.53 -9.41 19.19
C ASN A 59 -9.96 -10.64 18.38
N GLY A 60 -9.02 -11.55 18.14
CA GLY A 60 -9.27 -12.81 17.43
C GLY A 60 -8.57 -12.87 16.07
N ALA A 61 -8.59 -14.07 15.48
CA ALA A 61 -7.99 -14.31 14.18
C ALA A 61 -8.91 -13.83 13.05
N GLY A 62 -8.34 -13.17 12.05
CA GLY A 62 -9.02 -12.87 10.79
C GLY A 62 -8.19 -11.97 9.88
N LYS A 63 -8.57 -11.89 8.62
CA LYS A 63 -7.82 -11.19 7.57
C LYS A 63 -8.56 -9.91 7.17
N ILE A 64 -7.83 -8.81 7.00
CA ILE A 64 -8.32 -7.71 6.15
C ILE A 64 -8.27 -8.16 4.70
N THR A 65 -9.42 -8.26 4.05
CA THR A 65 -9.57 -8.88 2.73
C THR A 65 -9.55 -7.88 1.57
N GLY A 66 -9.56 -6.59 1.87
CA GLY A 66 -9.50 -5.49 0.92
C GLY A 66 -9.27 -4.16 1.64
N LEU A 67 -8.65 -3.21 0.97
CA LEU A 67 -8.34 -1.86 1.49
C LEU A 67 -8.38 -0.87 0.33
N GLY A 68 -8.95 0.31 0.55
CA GLY A 68 -8.97 1.40 -0.43
C GLY A 68 -9.29 2.75 0.19
N VAL A 69 -8.72 3.83 -0.33
CA VAL A 69 -8.96 5.20 0.15
C VAL A 69 -9.77 6.01 -0.85
N GLY A 70 -10.93 6.51 -0.41
CA GLY A 70 -11.76 7.46 -1.16
C GLY A 70 -11.41 8.91 -0.82
N THR A 71 -11.66 9.84 -1.73
CA THR A 71 -11.45 11.28 -1.50
C THR A 71 -12.74 12.05 -1.75
N ARG A 72 -13.21 12.81 -0.76
CA ARG A 72 -14.37 13.70 -0.84
C ARG A 72 -14.10 14.89 -1.77
N TYR A 73 -15.14 15.65 -2.11
CA TYR A 73 -15.02 16.81 -3.00
C TYR A 73 -14.18 17.95 -2.37
N ASP A 74 -14.18 18.04 -1.04
CA ASP A 74 -13.33 18.95 -0.26
C ASP A 74 -11.87 18.48 -0.09
N GLY A 75 -11.50 17.30 -0.63
CA GLY A 75 -10.17 16.73 -0.51
C GLY A 75 -9.93 15.89 0.75
N VAL A 76 -10.92 15.73 1.63
CA VAL A 76 -10.82 14.86 2.81
C VAL A 76 -10.80 13.39 2.37
N GLN A 77 -9.80 12.63 2.83
CA GLN A 77 -9.68 11.21 2.56
C GLN A 77 -10.43 10.36 3.57
N VAL A 78 -11.00 9.25 3.12
CA VAL A 78 -11.69 8.26 3.95
C VAL A 78 -11.20 6.87 3.55
N PRO A 79 -10.50 6.13 4.43
CA PRO A 79 -10.11 4.76 4.17
C PRO A 79 -11.29 3.80 4.43
N PHE A 80 -11.42 2.81 3.56
CA PHE A 80 -12.39 1.72 3.60
C PHE A 80 -11.66 0.38 3.56
N TRP A 81 -12.20 -0.63 4.23
CA TRP A 81 -11.66 -1.98 4.20
C TRP A 81 -12.75 -3.02 4.39
N SER A 82 -12.41 -4.28 4.11
CA SER A 82 -13.30 -5.42 4.28
C SER A 82 -12.70 -6.48 5.20
N ARG A 83 -13.54 -7.19 5.92
CA ARG A 83 -13.19 -8.37 6.73
C ARG A 83 -14.41 -9.24 6.95
N GLY A 84 -14.25 -10.56 6.87
CA GLY A 84 -15.38 -11.48 7.00
C GLY A 84 -16.54 -11.06 6.09
N ARG A 85 -17.70 -10.73 6.68
CA ARG A 85 -18.89 -10.21 5.97
C ARG A 85 -19.07 -8.69 6.00
N LYS A 86 -18.08 -7.96 6.50
CA LYS A 86 -18.18 -6.53 6.80
C LYS A 86 -17.43 -5.70 5.77
N LEU A 87 -18.05 -4.59 5.39
CA LEU A 87 -17.38 -3.43 4.83
C LEU A 87 -17.34 -2.37 5.92
N GLU A 88 -16.18 -1.78 6.16
CA GLU A 88 -15.93 -0.81 7.22
C GLU A 88 -15.21 0.42 6.65
N TYR A 89 -15.29 1.53 7.37
CA TYR A 89 -14.54 2.75 7.10
C TYR A 89 -14.00 3.34 8.40
N TYR A 90 -12.97 4.16 8.29
CA TYR A 90 -12.48 4.94 9.43
C TYR A 90 -13.34 6.19 9.60
N ASN A 91 -14.02 6.28 10.74
CA ASN A 91 -14.80 7.43 11.14
C ASN A 91 -13.93 8.39 11.96
N ALA A 92 -13.47 9.45 11.32
CA ALA A 92 -12.65 10.48 11.97
C ALA A 92 -13.36 11.22 13.12
N ALA A 93 -14.70 11.22 13.16
CA ALA A 93 -15.45 11.87 14.24
C ALA A 93 -15.41 11.07 15.55
N THR A 94 -15.31 9.75 15.47
CA THR A 94 -15.15 8.85 16.63
C THR A 94 -13.73 8.35 16.80
N ASP A 95 -12.85 8.64 15.84
CA ASP A 95 -11.50 8.10 15.74
C ASP A 95 -11.50 6.56 15.85
N ASP A 96 -12.41 5.92 15.12
CA ASP A 96 -12.58 4.48 15.16
C ASP A 96 -13.24 3.97 13.88
N ARG A 97 -13.31 2.64 13.75
CA ARG A 97 -14.00 1.99 12.65
C ARG A 97 -15.53 2.07 12.78
N ALA A 98 -16.21 2.16 11.66
CA ALA A 98 -17.66 2.04 11.56
C ALA A 98 -18.02 1.15 10.37
N GLU A 99 -19.11 0.39 10.50
CA GLU A 99 -19.59 -0.48 9.43
C GLU A 99 -20.38 0.30 8.36
N VAL A 100 -20.20 -0.09 7.10
CA VAL A 100 -21.00 0.36 5.97
C VAL A 100 -22.23 -0.54 5.86
N GLY A 101 -23.27 -0.20 6.61
CA GLY A 101 -24.38 -1.13 6.85
C GLY A 101 -23.95 -2.37 7.64
N SER A 102 -24.90 -3.19 8.09
CA SER A 102 -24.59 -4.36 8.93
C SER A 102 -24.39 -5.62 8.10
N ASP A 103 -23.21 -6.26 8.21
CA ASP A 103 -22.85 -7.51 7.50
C ASP A 103 -23.29 -7.52 6.02
N ILE A 104 -22.99 -6.42 5.34
CA ILE A 104 -23.52 -6.13 4.00
C ILE A 104 -23.06 -7.16 2.95
N LEU A 105 -21.90 -7.80 3.15
CA LEU A 105 -21.45 -8.87 2.28
C LEU A 105 -22.25 -10.16 2.55
N PRO A 106 -22.68 -10.87 1.49
CA PRO A 106 -23.42 -12.12 1.65
C PRO A 106 -22.55 -13.20 2.30
N VAL A 107 -23.19 -14.21 2.89
CA VAL A 107 -22.51 -15.35 3.53
C VAL A 107 -21.54 -16.07 2.57
N THR A 108 -21.85 -16.10 1.28
CA THR A 108 -20.99 -16.70 0.24
C THR A 108 -19.71 -15.92 -0.04
N ALA A 109 -19.60 -14.68 0.43
CA ALA A 109 -18.42 -13.81 0.31
C ALA A 109 -17.67 -13.65 1.64
N ASP A 110 -18.01 -14.43 2.68
CA ASP A 110 -17.38 -14.32 3.99
C ASP A 110 -15.88 -14.63 3.93
N GLY A 111 -15.05 -13.62 4.23
CA GLY A 111 -13.59 -13.74 4.21
C GLY A 111 -12.99 -13.76 2.80
N GLU A 112 -13.79 -13.52 1.76
CA GLU A 112 -13.31 -13.39 0.38
C GLU A 112 -12.57 -12.07 0.17
N ASP A 113 -11.54 -12.10 -0.68
CA ASP A 113 -10.82 -10.92 -1.09
C ASP A 113 -11.74 -9.94 -1.83
N CYS A 114 -11.81 -8.71 -1.32
CA CYS A 114 -12.57 -7.63 -1.92
C CYS A 114 -11.62 -6.65 -2.61
N TRP A 115 -12.07 -6.11 -3.73
CA TRP A 115 -11.44 -4.95 -4.37
C TRP A 115 -12.15 -3.67 -3.92
N PHE A 116 -11.38 -2.58 -3.89
CA PHE A 116 -11.87 -1.23 -3.66
C PHE A 116 -11.34 -0.35 -4.79
N SER A 117 -12.22 0.45 -5.39
CA SER A 117 -11.88 1.31 -6.53
C SER A 117 -12.59 2.66 -6.38
N PRO A 118 -11.87 3.72 -5.96
CA PRO A 118 -12.46 5.06 -5.89
C PRO A 118 -12.69 5.60 -7.30
N TYR A 119 -13.78 6.35 -7.47
CA TYR A 119 -14.11 7.00 -8.73
C TYR A 119 -14.86 8.31 -8.46
N ALA A 120 -14.40 9.36 -9.12
CA ALA A 120 -15.01 10.69 -9.06
C ALA A 120 -15.50 11.08 -10.45
N ASN A 121 -16.77 11.42 -10.54
CA ASN A 121 -17.42 11.86 -11.78
C ASN A 121 -18.34 13.06 -11.51
N LEU A 122 -19.17 13.42 -12.50
CA LEU A 122 -20.17 14.47 -12.32
C LEU A 122 -21.16 14.17 -11.19
N ALA A 123 -21.46 12.90 -10.94
CA ALA A 123 -22.38 12.45 -9.91
C ALA A 123 -21.79 12.44 -8.49
N GLY A 124 -20.48 12.66 -8.36
CA GLY A 124 -19.80 12.88 -7.09
C GLY A 124 -18.62 11.96 -6.88
N SER A 125 -18.08 11.99 -5.66
CA SER A 125 -16.99 11.12 -5.23
C SER A 125 -17.55 9.85 -4.60
N MET A 126 -17.25 8.70 -5.21
CA MET A 126 -17.75 7.40 -4.82
C MET A 126 -16.60 6.43 -4.54
N MET A 127 -16.79 5.54 -3.57
CA MET A 127 -16.00 4.33 -3.41
C MET A 127 -16.83 3.15 -3.91
N TYR A 128 -16.27 2.35 -4.81
CA TYR A 128 -16.87 1.09 -5.23
C TYR A 128 -16.14 -0.08 -4.59
N ALA A 129 -16.88 -1.07 -4.14
CA ALA A 129 -16.33 -2.29 -3.57
C ALA A 129 -17.10 -3.52 -4.05
N GLY A 130 -16.42 -4.65 -4.12
CA GLY A 130 -17.04 -5.91 -4.48
C GLY A 130 -16.08 -7.10 -4.39
N SER A 131 -16.64 -8.28 -4.61
CA SER A 131 -15.93 -9.56 -4.65
C SER A 131 -16.63 -10.51 -5.63
N PRO A 132 -16.00 -11.63 -6.04
CA PRO A 132 -16.63 -12.59 -6.94
C PRO A 132 -17.98 -13.14 -6.46
N ASN A 133 -18.20 -13.24 -5.14
CA ASN A 133 -19.45 -13.77 -4.58
C ASN A 133 -20.36 -12.71 -3.94
N SER A 134 -20.09 -11.41 -4.13
CA SER A 134 -20.91 -10.30 -3.65
C SER A 134 -21.42 -9.40 -4.78
N GLY A 135 -22.34 -8.47 -4.46
CA GLY A 135 -22.74 -7.41 -5.38
C GLY A 135 -21.61 -6.40 -5.61
N ILE A 136 -21.89 -5.37 -6.41
CA ILE A 136 -21.03 -4.18 -6.45
C ILE A 136 -21.71 -3.12 -5.58
N TYR A 137 -21.04 -2.72 -4.51
CA TYR A 137 -21.52 -1.69 -3.61
C TYR A 137 -20.94 -0.35 -4.01
N LYS A 138 -21.81 0.63 -4.21
CA LYS A 138 -21.46 2.02 -4.45
C LYS A 138 -21.68 2.82 -3.18
N ILE A 139 -20.62 3.46 -2.68
CA ILE A 139 -20.61 4.14 -1.39
C ILE A 139 -20.23 5.62 -1.64
N PRO A 140 -21.13 6.59 -1.42
CA PRO A 140 -20.75 7.99 -1.45
C PRO A 140 -19.72 8.28 -0.36
N VAL A 141 -18.55 8.81 -0.74
CA VAL A 141 -17.45 9.05 0.24
C VAL A 141 -17.86 10.08 1.29
N ALA A 142 -18.78 10.99 0.94
CA ALA A 142 -19.39 11.95 1.86
C ALA A 142 -20.40 11.32 2.86
N ASN A 143 -20.96 10.16 2.55
CA ASN A 143 -21.87 9.41 3.42
C ASN A 143 -21.36 7.96 3.60
N PRO A 144 -20.17 7.77 4.19
CA PRO A 144 -19.45 6.50 4.14
C PRO A 144 -20.19 5.35 4.86
N GLY A 145 -21.12 5.65 5.77
CA GLY A 145 -21.96 4.65 6.42
C GLY A 145 -23.14 4.13 5.58
N SER A 146 -23.30 4.57 4.34
CA SER A 146 -24.42 4.18 3.47
C SER A 146 -23.94 3.69 2.11
N ALA A 147 -24.35 2.49 1.73
CA ALA A 147 -24.03 1.87 0.45
C ALA A 147 -25.29 1.60 -0.37
N VAL A 148 -25.15 1.63 -1.69
CA VAL A 148 -26.15 1.19 -2.65
C VAL A 148 -25.64 -0.03 -3.39
N ASP A 149 -26.30 -1.18 -3.24
CA ASP A 149 -26.03 -2.35 -4.07
C ASP A 149 -26.50 -2.10 -5.50
N GLN A 150 -25.60 -2.24 -6.46
CA GLN A 150 -25.87 -2.06 -7.88
C GLN A 150 -26.59 -3.28 -8.50
N LEU A 151 -26.80 -4.35 -7.72
CA LEU A 151 -27.55 -5.56 -8.07
C LEU A 151 -27.14 -6.15 -9.44
N VAL A 152 -25.84 -6.11 -9.72
CA VAL A 152 -25.25 -6.60 -10.98
C VAL A 152 -25.01 -8.12 -10.93
N ASN A 153 -26.08 -8.89 -10.76
CA ASN A 153 -26.02 -10.34 -10.50
C ASN A 153 -25.24 -11.16 -11.56
N ASN A 154 -25.19 -10.68 -12.81
CA ASN A 154 -24.44 -11.31 -13.90
C ASN A 154 -23.02 -10.77 -14.10
N PHE A 155 -22.67 -9.65 -13.46
CA PHE A 155 -21.41 -8.93 -13.59
C PHE A 155 -20.76 -8.68 -12.22
N ARG A 156 -20.61 -9.76 -11.45
CA ARG A 156 -19.80 -9.76 -10.22
C ARG A 156 -18.37 -10.09 -10.61
N PHE A 157 -17.43 -9.26 -10.21
CA PHE A 157 -16.04 -9.35 -10.67
C PHE A 157 -15.10 -9.59 -9.50
N GLY A 158 -14.04 -10.38 -9.75
CA GLY A 158 -12.91 -10.49 -8.83
C GLY A 158 -11.98 -9.29 -8.86
N ILE A 159 -11.98 -8.55 -9.98
CA ILE A 159 -11.16 -7.35 -10.18
C ILE A 159 -12.01 -6.30 -10.88
N LEU A 160 -11.99 -5.08 -10.35
CA LEU A 160 -12.54 -3.91 -11.01
C LEU A 160 -11.69 -2.68 -10.68
N ARG A 161 -11.43 -1.86 -11.70
CA ARG A 161 -10.73 -0.59 -11.58
C ARG A 161 -11.39 0.45 -12.47
N PHE A 162 -11.45 1.70 -12.04
CA PHE A 162 -11.86 2.79 -12.92
C PHE A 162 -10.65 3.45 -13.59
N GLY A 163 -10.83 3.83 -14.85
CA GLY A 163 -9.84 4.53 -15.66
C GLY A 163 -10.50 5.02 -16.94
N GLN A 164 -9.98 6.08 -17.56
CA GLN A 164 -10.50 6.59 -18.84
C GLN A 164 -12.03 6.84 -18.86
N GLY A 165 -12.61 7.24 -17.71
CA GLY A 165 -14.05 7.49 -17.58
C GLY A 165 -14.95 6.25 -17.64
N ARG A 166 -14.40 5.04 -17.40
CA ARG A 166 -15.16 3.77 -17.36
C ARG A 166 -14.56 2.79 -16.34
N ALA A 167 -15.19 1.64 -16.19
CA ALA A 167 -14.64 0.49 -15.45
C ALA A 167 -13.94 -0.49 -16.40
N PHE A 168 -12.80 -1.00 -15.93
CA PHE A 168 -12.15 -2.19 -16.43
C PHE A 168 -12.30 -3.29 -15.40
N ALA A 169 -12.75 -4.46 -15.84
CA ALA A 169 -13.08 -5.55 -14.92
C ALA A 169 -12.70 -6.93 -15.48
N GLY A 170 -12.57 -7.91 -14.60
CA GLY A 170 -12.25 -9.29 -14.97
C GLY A 170 -12.57 -10.27 -13.85
N GLN A 171 -12.30 -11.56 -14.10
CA GLN A 171 -12.75 -12.66 -13.23
C GLN A 171 -14.26 -12.59 -12.94
N ARG A 172 -15.07 -12.54 -14.01
CA ARG A 172 -16.52 -12.47 -13.89
C ARG A 172 -17.08 -13.77 -13.32
N ASN A 173 -17.90 -13.67 -12.28
CA ASN A 173 -18.60 -14.77 -11.65
C ASN A 173 -20.12 -14.50 -11.66
N GLY A 174 -20.84 -15.02 -12.65
CA GLY A 174 -22.30 -14.90 -12.68
C GLY A 174 -23.02 -16.00 -11.90
N THR A 175 -24.25 -15.72 -11.43
CA THR A 175 -25.12 -16.72 -10.79
C THR A 175 -25.79 -17.68 -11.79
N THR A 176 -25.71 -17.40 -13.09
CA THR A 176 -26.26 -18.23 -14.17
C THR A 176 -25.18 -19.11 -14.80
N ALA A 177 -25.53 -20.36 -15.11
CA ALA A 177 -24.63 -21.28 -15.79
C ALA A 177 -24.11 -20.67 -17.11
N GLY A 178 -22.79 -20.69 -17.33
CA GLY A 178 -22.14 -20.08 -18.50
C GLY A 178 -21.69 -18.62 -18.31
N ASN A 179 -22.05 -17.96 -17.20
CA ASN A 179 -21.61 -16.58 -16.92
C ASN A 179 -20.29 -16.49 -16.13
N LEU A 180 -19.59 -17.63 -15.95
CA LEU A 180 -18.23 -17.66 -15.39
C LEU A 180 -17.23 -17.34 -16.50
N ASP A 181 -16.47 -16.27 -16.34
CA ASP A 181 -15.36 -15.92 -17.23
C ASP A 181 -14.16 -15.46 -16.41
N LYS A 182 -13.18 -16.34 -16.26
CA LYS A 182 -11.97 -16.06 -15.47
C LYS A 182 -10.91 -15.32 -16.28
N THR A 183 -11.04 -15.23 -17.60
CA THR A 183 -9.94 -14.85 -18.51
C THR A 183 -10.23 -13.60 -19.31
N GLY A 184 -11.48 -13.20 -19.52
CA GLY A 184 -11.81 -12.01 -20.30
C GLY A 184 -11.54 -10.68 -19.56
N LEU A 185 -11.12 -9.67 -20.33
CA LEU A 185 -11.16 -8.26 -19.93
C LEU A 185 -12.49 -7.64 -20.37
N TYR A 186 -13.16 -6.95 -19.44
CA TYR A 186 -14.43 -6.28 -19.63
C TYR A 186 -14.23 -4.77 -19.50
N LEU A 187 -14.71 -4.01 -20.46
CA LEU A 187 -14.83 -2.55 -20.41
C LEU A 187 -16.31 -2.22 -20.30
N SER A 188 -16.69 -1.35 -19.37
CA SER A 188 -18.03 -0.77 -19.35
C SER A 188 -18.18 0.35 -20.38
N ASP A 189 -19.41 0.86 -20.49
CA ASP A 189 -19.70 2.12 -21.13
C ASP A 189 -18.87 3.28 -20.53
N ILE A 190 -18.51 4.24 -21.37
CA ILE A 190 -17.98 5.53 -20.89
C ILE A 190 -19.09 6.26 -20.17
N ASP A 191 -18.75 6.77 -18.99
CA ASP A 191 -19.63 7.54 -18.16
C ASP A 191 -20.13 8.84 -18.82
N LYS A 192 -21.25 9.35 -18.32
CA LYS A 192 -21.92 10.55 -18.83
C LYS A 192 -21.08 11.79 -18.56
N ALA A 193 -20.73 12.50 -19.63
CA ALA A 193 -19.92 13.71 -19.56
C ALA A 193 -20.71 15.01 -19.32
N ASN A 194 -22.05 14.97 -19.35
CA ASN A 194 -22.90 16.16 -19.21
C ASN A 194 -24.06 15.93 -18.24
N LEU A 195 -24.38 16.94 -17.44
CA LEU A 195 -25.47 16.88 -16.46
C LEU A 195 -26.84 16.62 -17.10
N SER A 196 -27.06 17.10 -18.33
CA SER A 196 -28.29 16.89 -19.09
C SER A 196 -28.53 15.43 -19.50
N LEU A 197 -27.55 14.55 -19.34
CA LEU A 197 -27.67 13.10 -19.60
C LEU A 197 -28.19 12.34 -18.37
N TYR A 198 -28.29 13.01 -17.22
CA TYR A 198 -28.86 12.44 -16.01
C TYR A 198 -30.33 12.81 -15.87
N THR A 199 -31.10 11.95 -15.21
CA THR A 199 -32.51 12.19 -14.96
C THR A 199 -32.66 13.27 -13.90
N GLN A 200 -33.28 14.39 -14.27
CA GLN A 200 -33.59 15.49 -13.36
C GLN A 200 -35.00 15.33 -12.78
N THR A 201 -35.12 15.51 -11.46
CA THR A 201 -36.40 15.73 -10.78
C THR A 201 -36.49 17.21 -10.42
N THR A 202 -37.62 17.84 -10.70
CA THR A 202 -37.88 19.25 -10.38
C THR A 202 -39.16 19.41 -9.58
N ALA A 203 -39.16 20.33 -8.62
CA ALA A 203 -40.29 20.71 -7.79
C ALA A 203 -40.94 19.53 -7.04
N GLU A 204 -40.15 18.54 -6.59
CA GLU A 204 -40.67 17.50 -5.72
C GLU A 204 -41.09 18.11 -4.39
N ALA A 205 -42.34 17.90 -3.96
CA ALA A 205 -42.82 18.43 -2.69
C ALA A 205 -42.14 17.71 -1.51
N VAL A 206 -41.42 18.47 -0.68
CA VAL A 206 -40.71 17.96 0.51
C VAL A 206 -41.24 18.54 1.83
N GLY A 207 -42.12 19.55 1.76
CA GLY A 207 -42.77 20.10 2.94
C GLY A 207 -43.88 21.10 2.62
N SER A 208 -44.88 21.20 3.50
CA SER A 208 -45.85 22.30 3.49
C SER A 208 -45.25 23.56 4.10
N SER A 209 -45.85 24.73 3.83
CA SER A 209 -45.43 25.98 4.48
C SER A 209 -45.68 25.96 6.00
N GLY A 210 -45.00 26.86 6.71
CA GLY A 210 -45.23 27.18 8.13
C GLY A 210 -44.29 26.48 9.11
N GLY A 211 -43.43 25.58 8.65
CA GLY A 211 -42.41 24.91 9.45
C GLY A 211 -41.06 25.59 9.34
N THR A 212 -40.17 25.30 10.31
CA THR A 212 -38.74 25.65 10.24
C THR A 212 -37.87 24.43 9.93
N HIS A 213 -38.41 23.21 10.08
CA HIS A 213 -37.66 21.95 9.95
C HIS A 213 -38.41 20.98 9.05
N TYR A 214 -37.68 20.34 8.15
CA TYR A 214 -38.20 19.36 7.20
C TYR A 214 -37.21 18.21 7.07
N ALA A 215 -37.69 16.98 7.25
CA ALA A 215 -36.89 15.79 7.04
C ALA A 215 -37.71 14.74 6.29
N GLY A 216 -37.04 13.96 5.45
CA GLY A 216 -37.68 12.94 4.63
C GLY A 216 -36.71 12.29 3.67
N THR A 217 -37.25 11.63 2.65
CA THR A 217 -36.47 10.94 1.61
C THR A 217 -36.97 11.34 0.24
N LEU A 218 -36.04 11.66 -0.67
CA LEU A 218 -36.34 11.94 -2.07
C LEU A 218 -36.92 10.71 -2.76
N ALA A 219 -38.12 10.83 -3.32
CA ALA A 219 -38.95 9.70 -3.74
C ALA A 219 -38.32 8.84 -4.86
N VAL A 220 -37.51 9.45 -5.73
CA VAL A 220 -36.89 8.75 -6.88
C VAL A 220 -35.59 8.04 -6.50
N VAL A 221 -35.02 8.32 -5.31
CA VAL A 221 -33.76 7.74 -4.84
C VAL A 221 -34.04 6.38 -4.20
N THR A 222 -34.20 5.38 -5.05
CA THR A 222 -34.52 4.00 -4.64
C THR A 222 -33.77 2.99 -5.50
N GLY A 223 -33.64 1.76 -4.99
CA GLY A 223 -32.95 0.67 -5.69
C GLY A 223 -31.46 0.97 -5.90
N LYS A 224 -31.02 1.04 -7.16
CA LYS A 224 -29.62 1.25 -7.53
C LYS A 224 -29.19 2.73 -7.59
N LYS A 225 -30.16 3.64 -7.45
CA LYS A 225 -29.98 5.05 -7.75
C LYS A 225 -29.36 5.81 -6.58
N THR A 226 -28.43 6.70 -6.91
CA THR A 226 -27.92 7.74 -6.01
C THR A 226 -28.42 9.12 -6.47
N CYS A 227 -28.45 10.11 -5.57
CA CYS A 227 -28.76 11.50 -5.92
C CYS A 227 -27.54 12.42 -5.88
N MET A 228 -27.68 13.59 -6.49
CA MET A 228 -26.61 14.59 -6.67
C MET A 228 -27.21 15.96 -6.99
N TYR A 229 -26.45 17.03 -6.71
CA TYR A 229 -26.86 18.43 -6.93
C TYR A 229 -28.22 18.76 -6.32
N VAL A 230 -28.42 18.35 -5.06
CA VAL A 230 -29.68 18.56 -4.39
C VAL A 230 -29.85 20.04 -4.04
N ALA A 231 -31.02 20.61 -4.35
CA ALA A 231 -31.40 21.96 -3.97
C ALA A 231 -32.78 21.92 -3.33
N VAL A 232 -32.86 22.28 -2.04
CA VAL A 232 -34.13 22.39 -1.32
C VAL A 232 -34.53 23.86 -1.26
N LYS A 233 -35.74 24.16 -1.73
CA LYS A 233 -36.21 25.50 -2.04
C LYS A 233 -37.52 25.78 -1.33
N GLU A 234 -37.58 26.92 -0.67
CA GLU A 234 -38.85 27.53 -0.31
C GLU A 234 -39.40 28.33 -1.49
N ALA A 235 -40.68 28.14 -1.81
CA ALA A 235 -41.35 28.91 -2.86
C ALA A 235 -41.34 30.41 -2.55
N GLY A 236 -40.58 31.19 -3.34
CA GLY A 236 -40.43 32.63 -3.17
C GLY A 236 -39.46 33.06 -2.06
N GLY A 237 -38.74 32.11 -1.46
CA GLY A 237 -37.82 32.35 -0.35
C GLY A 237 -36.41 31.81 -0.60
N GLU A 238 -35.82 31.20 0.43
CA GLU A 238 -34.44 30.73 0.40
C GLU A 238 -34.27 29.41 -0.36
N THR A 239 -33.09 29.23 -0.97
CA THR A 239 -32.62 27.93 -1.50
C THR A 239 -31.41 27.46 -0.70
N LEU A 240 -31.47 26.23 -0.20
CA LEU A 240 -30.34 25.50 0.34
C LEU A 240 -29.73 24.66 -0.79
N THR A 241 -28.43 24.85 -1.04
CA THR A 241 -27.72 24.20 -2.15
C THR A 241 -26.70 23.21 -1.61
N ASP A 242 -26.61 22.06 -2.27
CA ASP A 242 -25.63 21.01 -2.03
C ASP A 242 -24.18 21.46 -2.21
N ASP A 243 -23.36 21.24 -1.19
CA ASP A 243 -21.91 21.50 -1.17
C ASP A 243 -21.07 20.35 -1.75
N ARG A 244 -21.74 19.29 -2.23
CA ARG A 244 -21.18 18.01 -2.73
C ARG A 244 -20.50 17.15 -1.67
N ASN A 245 -20.67 17.49 -0.41
CA ASN A 245 -20.05 16.86 0.74
C ASN A 245 -21.08 16.42 1.79
N GLY A 246 -22.36 16.33 1.41
CA GLY A 246 -23.47 15.88 2.24
C GLY A 246 -24.14 17.01 3.04
N THR A 247 -23.73 18.27 2.82
CA THR A 247 -24.32 19.44 3.49
C THR A 247 -25.09 20.29 2.51
N LEU A 248 -26.24 20.80 2.94
CA LEU A 248 -27.03 21.79 2.22
C LEU A 248 -26.85 23.15 2.89
N VAL A 249 -26.38 24.15 2.14
CA VAL A 249 -26.07 25.48 2.67
C VAL A 249 -27.02 26.50 2.07
N GLY A 250 -27.73 27.21 2.95
CA GLY A 250 -28.63 28.29 2.62
C GLY A 250 -27.93 29.65 2.52
N THR A 251 -28.47 30.54 1.68
CA THR A 251 -27.95 31.90 1.48
C THR A 251 -28.24 32.88 2.62
N GLN A 252 -29.14 32.52 3.54
CA GLN A 252 -29.56 33.32 4.69
C GLN A 252 -29.14 32.69 6.03
N GLY A 253 -28.35 31.61 6.00
CA GLY A 253 -27.86 30.91 7.20
C GLY A 253 -28.67 29.67 7.60
N SER A 254 -29.59 29.23 6.74
CA SER A 254 -30.24 27.92 6.86
C SER A 254 -29.25 26.80 6.54
N LEU A 255 -29.42 25.64 7.18
CA LEU A 255 -28.52 24.50 7.07
C LEU A 255 -29.30 23.21 6.90
N GLY A 256 -28.68 22.21 6.30
CA GLY A 256 -29.21 20.87 6.24
C GLY A 256 -28.20 19.85 5.80
N THR A 257 -28.64 18.61 5.68
CA THR A 257 -27.83 17.49 5.20
C THR A 257 -28.58 16.70 4.14
N ILE A 258 -27.82 15.97 3.32
CA ILE A 258 -28.31 15.02 2.34
C ILE A 258 -27.44 13.76 2.37
N ASN A 259 -28.09 12.61 2.36
CA ASN A 259 -27.42 11.33 2.15
C ASN A 259 -27.60 10.89 0.69
N TYR A 260 -26.53 10.91 -0.09
CA TYR A 260 -26.59 10.64 -1.53
C TYR A 260 -26.98 9.19 -1.89
N ALA A 261 -26.76 8.25 -0.97
CA ALA A 261 -27.11 6.84 -1.16
C ALA A 261 -28.60 6.59 -0.91
N THR A 262 -29.17 7.24 0.09
CA THR A 262 -30.56 6.97 0.53
C THR A 262 -31.55 8.04 0.08
N GLY A 263 -31.08 9.22 -0.33
CA GLY A 263 -31.92 10.39 -0.60
C GLY A 263 -32.50 11.03 0.67
N ALA A 264 -32.07 10.61 1.86
CA ALA A 264 -32.54 11.18 3.11
C ALA A 264 -32.01 12.61 3.29
N TYR A 265 -32.91 13.58 3.44
CA TYR A 265 -32.58 14.97 3.74
C TYR A 265 -33.09 15.35 5.12
N ASP A 266 -32.39 16.30 5.75
CA ASP A 266 -32.80 16.95 7.00
C ASP A 266 -32.39 18.42 6.89
N VAL A 267 -33.35 19.33 6.77
CA VAL A 267 -33.12 20.76 6.56
C VAL A 267 -33.80 21.59 7.64
N THR A 268 -33.11 22.63 8.09
CA THR A 268 -33.63 23.64 9.02
C THR A 268 -33.49 25.02 8.39
N PHE A 269 -34.63 25.66 8.14
CA PHE A 269 -34.70 27.07 7.79
C PHE A 269 -34.54 27.93 9.05
N ASN A 270 -33.79 29.02 8.94
CA ASN A 270 -33.61 29.99 10.03
C ASN A 270 -34.87 30.84 10.31
N HIS A 271 -35.95 30.60 9.58
CA HIS A 271 -37.25 31.24 9.70
C HIS A 271 -38.37 30.23 9.39
N ALA A 272 -39.59 30.54 9.82
CA ALA A 272 -40.76 29.76 9.44
C ALA A 272 -41.07 30.03 7.96
N THR A 273 -41.14 28.98 7.15
CA THR A 273 -41.38 29.12 5.72
C THR A 273 -42.76 29.72 5.46
N ALA A 274 -42.82 30.71 4.57
CA ALA A 274 -44.05 31.27 4.04
C ALA A 274 -44.54 30.49 2.81
N GLY A 275 -43.62 29.86 2.07
CA GLY A 275 -43.90 29.05 0.88
C GLY A 275 -43.87 27.53 1.13
N ALA A 276 -44.44 26.77 0.20
CA ALA A 276 -44.22 25.32 0.16
C ALA A 276 -42.73 25.03 -0.09
N VAL A 277 -42.23 23.93 0.46
CA VAL A 277 -40.83 23.52 0.32
C VAL A 277 -40.75 22.40 -0.71
N THR A 278 -39.89 22.59 -1.71
CA THR A 278 -39.68 21.67 -2.82
C THR A 278 -38.20 21.32 -3.01
N ALA A 279 -37.90 20.20 -3.65
CA ALA A 279 -36.55 19.80 -4.00
C ALA A 279 -36.36 19.64 -5.51
N ASP A 280 -35.22 20.12 -6.00
CA ASP A 280 -34.69 19.81 -7.33
C ASP A 280 -33.40 18.99 -7.15
N TYR A 281 -33.22 17.95 -7.97
CA TYR A 281 -32.03 17.11 -7.90
C TYR A 281 -31.88 16.26 -9.17
N TYR A 282 -30.71 15.62 -9.31
CA TYR A 282 -30.48 14.62 -10.34
C TYR A 282 -30.28 13.24 -9.72
N THR A 283 -30.55 12.20 -10.50
CA THR A 283 -30.27 10.80 -10.11
C THR A 283 -29.35 10.11 -11.10
N GLU A 284 -28.53 9.20 -10.58
CA GLU A 284 -27.64 8.34 -11.36
C GLU A 284 -27.93 6.86 -11.07
N ASP A 285 -28.05 6.07 -12.13
CA ASP A 285 -27.92 4.60 -12.10
C ASP A 285 -26.63 4.25 -12.85
N ALA A 286 -25.63 3.72 -12.14
CA ALA A 286 -24.33 3.43 -12.76
C ALA A 286 -24.39 2.24 -13.73
N THR A 287 -25.48 1.46 -13.69
CA THR A 287 -25.68 0.26 -14.52
C THR A 287 -26.47 0.51 -15.79
N SER A 288 -26.77 1.78 -16.11
CA SER A 288 -27.52 2.18 -17.31
C SER A 288 -26.84 3.35 -18.00
N ASP A 289 -26.21 3.06 -19.16
CA ASP A 289 -25.36 4.00 -19.90
C ASP A 289 -24.33 4.67 -18.98
N GLY A 290 -23.72 3.87 -18.11
CA GLY A 290 -22.90 4.35 -17.01
C GLY A 290 -21.67 3.47 -16.78
N PRO A 291 -20.84 3.82 -15.79
CA PRO A 291 -19.52 3.23 -15.62
C PRO A 291 -19.56 1.78 -15.09
N LEU A 292 -20.73 1.22 -14.78
CA LEU A 292 -20.97 -0.19 -14.46
C LEU A 292 -21.92 -0.87 -15.45
N ASP A 293 -22.19 -0.26 -16.60
CA ASP A 293 -22.93 -0.88 -17.69
C ASP A 293 -21.99 -1.68 -18.58
N PHE A 294 -22.13 -3.01 -18.56
CA PHE A 294 -21.32 -3.94 -19.33
C PHE A 294 -22.12 -4.61 -20.45
N ASP A 295 -23.25 -4.02 -20.86
CA ASP A 295 -24.07 -4.55 -21.94
C ASP A 295 -23.43 -4.34 -23.31
N THR A 296 -22.98 -5.43 -23.93
CA THR A 296 -22.38 -5.43 -25.27
C THR A 296 -23.41 -5.51 -26.41
N SER A 297 -24.71 -5.37 -26.12
CA SER A 297 -25.76 -5.37 -27.14
C SER A 297 -25.63 -4.19 -28.12
N SER A 298 -25.01 -3.09 -27.68
CA SER A 298 -24.65 -1.94 -28.50
C SER A 298 -23.16 -1.93 -28.83
N THR A 299 -22.82 -1.57 -30.06
CA THR A 299 -21.44 -1.59 -30.58
C THR A 299 -20.90 -0.21 -30.95
N GLY A 300 -21.56 0.86 -30.50
CA GLY A 300 -21.15 2.24 -30.75
C GLY A 300 -19.86 2.64 -30.02
N ALA A 301 -19.32 3.81 -30.37
CA ALA A 301 -18.24 4.45 -29.64
C ALA A 301 -18.65 4.66 -28.16
N GLY A 302 -17.72 4.39 -27.24
CA GLY A 302 -17.96 4.55 -25.81
C GLY A 302 -18.82 3.45 -25.18
N LYS A 303 -19.19 2.40 -25.93
CA LYS A 303 -19.97 1.28 -25.42
C LYS A 303 -19.10 0.16 -24.87
N ALA A 304 -19.71 -0.69 -24.05
CA ALA A 304 -19.07 -1.82 -23.40
C ALA A 304 -18.39 -2.76 -24.42
N LYS A 305 -17.22 -3.30 -24.04
CA LYS A 305 -16.41 -4.19 -24.89
C LYS A 305 -15.89 -5.36 -24.07
N ILE A 306 -15.73 -6.52 -24.71
CA ILE A 306 -15.13 -7.70 -24.11
C ILE A 306 -13.97 -8.17 -24.97
N PHE A 307 -12.81 -8.36 -24.35
CA PHE A 307 -11.62 -8.92 -24.99
C PHE A 307 -11.33 -10.30 -24.42
N ARG A 308 -11.31 -11.31 -25.29
CA ARG A 308 -10.91 -12.67 -24.93
C ARG A 308 -9.38 -12.76 -24.85
N GLN A 309 -8.87 -13.23 -23.72
CA GLN A 309 -7.44 -13.30 -23.40
C GLN A 309 -7.09 -14.67 -22.80
N ASP A 310 -7.77 -15.71 -23.28
CA ASP A 310 -7.82 -17.06 -22.69
C ASP A 310 -6.44 -17.70 -22.50
N ASP A 311 -5.53 -17.41 -23.42
CA ASP A 311 -4.15 -17.90 -23.42
C ASP A 311 -3.29 -17.36 -22.26
N GLY A 312 -3.74 -16.30 -21.57
CA GLY A 312 -3.07 -15.73 -20.40
C GLY A 312 -3.39 -16.45 -19.08
N GLY A 313 -4.44 -17.28 -19.04
CA GLY A 313 -4.97 -17.83 -17.80
C GLY A 313 -5.85 -16.81 -17.06
N ALA A 314 -6.07 -17.04 -15.77
CA ALA A 314 -6.95 -16.18 -14.97
C ALA A 314 -6.46 -14.72 -14.98
N PHE A 315 -7.36 -13.79 -15.26
CA PHE A 315 -7.13 -12.35 -15.23
C PHE A 315 -6.79 -11.91 -13.81
N MET A 316 -5.81 -11.04 -13.62
CA MET A 316 -5.30 -10.65 -12.30
C MET A 316 -5.32 -9.16 -12.05
N ALA A 317 -4.96 -8.33 -13.03
CA ALA A 317 -4.98 -6.88 -12.88
C ALA A 317 -5.03 -6.19 -14.24
N VAL A 318 -5.44 -4.93 -14.26
CA VAL A 318 -5.32 -4.04 -15.42
C VAL A 318 -4.80 -2.70 -14.97
N LEU A 319 -3.64 -2.30 -15.49
CA LEU A 319 -2.91 -1.12 -15.07
C LEU A 319 -2.44 -0.35 -16.32
N PRO A 320 -2.57 0.97 -16.39
CA PRO A 320 -2.14 1.75 -17.51
C PRO A 320 -0.66 2.05 -17.38
N PHE A 321 0.00 2.17 -18.53
CA PHE A 321 1.26 2.86 -18.60
C PHE A 321 1.35 3.55 -19.96
N LEU A 322 1.52 4.88 -19.93
CA LEU A 322 1.28 5.73 -21.11
C LEU A 322 -0.16 5.53 -21.62
N ASP A 323 -0.35 5.36 -22.93
CA ASP A 323 -1.68 5.20 -23.55
C ASP A 323 -2.10 3.72 -23.72
N VAL A 324 -1.49 2.80 -22.96
CA VAL A 324 -1.72 1.36 -23.05
C VAL A 324 -2.20 0.80 -21.72
N GLU A 325 -3.29 0.04 -21.75
CA GLU A 325 -3.76 -0.75 -20.61
C GLU A 325 -3.10 -2.14 -20.64
N TYR A 326 -2.30 -2.45 -19.63
CA TYR A 326 -1.66 -3.75 -19.46
C TYR A 326 -2.56 -4.66 -18.64
N ALA A 327 -3.20 -5.61 -19.31
CA ALA A 327 -4.01 -6.66 -18.70
C ALA A 327 -3.09 -7.83 -18.28
N PHE A 328 -2.83 -7.91 -16.98
CA PHE A 328 -2.04 -8.97 -16.36
C PHE A 328 -2.92 -10.19 -16.08
N HIS A 329 -2.39 -11.36 -16.42
CA HIS A 329 -2.96 -12.65 -16.05
C HIS A 329 -1.96 -13.47 -15.23
N LEU A 330 -2.37 -14.66 -14.82
CA LEU A 330 -1.52 -15.62 -14.12
C LEU A 330 -0.26 -15.99 -14.91
N LEU A 331 -0.35 -16.09 -16.25
CA LEU A 331 0.73 -16.62 -17.09
C LEU A 331 1.33 -15.60 -18.07
N LYS A 332 0.51 -14.68 -18.58
CA LYS A 332 0.91 -13.72 -19.63
C LYS A 332 0.25 -12.36 -19.42
N THR A 333 0.81 -11.34 -20.06
CA THR A 333 0.26 -9.98 -20.06
C THR A 333 -0.14 -9.59 -21.48
N TYR A 334 -1.30 -8.97 -21.62
CA TYR A 334 -1.80 -8.38 -22.87
C TYR A 334 -1.68 -6.86 -22.82
N ALA A 335 -1.40 -6.26 -23.98
CA ALA A 335 -1.48 -4.82 -24.19
C ALA A 335 -2.78 -4.51 -24.93
N VAL A 336 -3.60 -3.68 -24.31
CA VAL A 336 -4.88 -3.21 -24.86
C VAL A 336 -4.79 -1.71 -25.09
N THR A 337 -5.09 -1.29 -26.31
CA THR A 337 -5.14 0.13 -26.68
C THR A 337 -6.48 0.42 -27.29
N THR A 338 -7.15 1.47 -26.83
CA THR A 338 -8.36 2.03 -27.40
C THR A 338 -8.02 3.31 -28.15
N THR A 339 -8.70 3.59 -29.26
CA THR A 339 -8.56 4.89 -29.92
C THR A 339 -9.22 5.97 -29.08
N ILE A 340 -8.81 7.24 -29.25
CA ILE A 340 -9.37 8.39 -28.52
C ILE A 340 -10.88 8.52 -28.67
N ASP A 341 -11.40 8.22 -29.86
CA ASP A 341 -12.83 8.22 -30.17
C ASP A 341 -13.53 6.91 -29.75
N ASP A 342 -12.78 5.96 -29.17
CA ASP A 342 -13.22 4.64 -28.75
C ASP A 342 -13.98 3.85 -29.83
N THR A 343 -13.69 4.09 -31.10
CA THR A 343 -14.28 3.34 -32.22
C THR A 343 -13.49 2.06 -32.55
N SER A 344 -12.21 2.01 -32.18
CA SER A 344 -11.32 0.89 -32.47
C SER A 344 -10.48 0.52 -31.24
N ALA A 345 -10.06 -0.74 -31.17
CA ALA A 345 -9.17 -1.22 -30.12
C ALA A 345 -8.24 -2.32 -30.63
N THR A 346 -7.05 -2.42 -30.03
CA THR A 346 -6.13 -3.55 -30.19
C THR A 346 -6.10 -4.36 -28.90
N ASN A 347 -5.90 -5.67 -29.02
CA ASN A 347 -5.72 -6.59 -27.89
C ASN A 347 -4.65 -7.60 -28.28
N LEU A 348 -3.39 -7.30 -27.97
CA LEU A 348 -2.24 -8.06 -28.43
C LEU A 348 -1.47 -8.66 -27.24
N PRO A 349 -0.99 -9.91 -27.33
CA PRO A 349 -0.05 -10.43 -26.35
C PRO A 349 1.19 -9.54 -26.29
N TYR A 350 1.57 -9.12 -25.08
CA TYR A 350 2.78 -8.31 -24.87
C TYR A 350 3.99 -9.20 -24.63
N ARG A 351 4.03 -9.91 -23.48
CA ARG A 351 5.11 -10.83 -23.09
C ARG A 351 4.58 -11.91 -22.14
N ASN A 352 5.34 -13.00 -21.98
CA ASN A 352 5.10 -14.05 -21.00
C ASN A 352 5.51 -13.59 -19.60
N ILE A 353 4.81 -12.59 -19.07
CA ILE A 353 4.93 -12.09 -17.70
C ILE A 353 3.59 -12.36 -17.04
N GLY A 354 3.61 -13.02 -15.89
CA GLY A 354 2.39 -13.42 -15.18
C GLY A 354 2.48 -13.11 -13.70
N ILE A 355 1.38 -12.65 -13.11
CA ILE A 355 1.33 -12.29 -11.68
C ILE A 355 0.48 -13.29 -10.89
N PRO A 356 0.86 -13.65 -9.65
CA PRO A 356 0.19 -14.69 -8.87
C PRO A 356 -1.12 -14.22 -8.23
N ASN A 357 -1.22 -12.93 -7.93
CA ASN A 357 -2.31 -12.34 -7.16
C ASN A 357 -2.73 -11.01 -7.78
N PRO A 358 -4.02 -10.60 -7.67
CA PRO A 358 -4.46 -9.30 -8.16
C PRO A 358 -3.70 -8.09 -7.59
N ARG A 359 -3.15 -8.22 -6.38
CA ARG A 359 -2.39 -7.15 -5.72
C ARG A 359 -0.88 -7.22 -5.99
N ALA A 360 -0.42 -8.19 -6.78
CA ALA A 360 0.99 -8.38 -7.11
C ALA A 360 1.52 -7.44 -8.21
N ALA A 361 0.73 -6.43 -8.59
CA ALA A 361 1.18 -5.35 -9.48
C ALA A 361 0.59 -4.00 -9.06
N LYS A 362 1.34 -2.91 -9.32
CA LYS A 362 0.91 -1.53 -9.02
C LYS A 362 1.56 -0.54 -9.98
N GLU A 363 0.78 0.47 -10.36
CA GLU A 363 1.27 1.65 -11.09
C GLU A 363 2.24 2.46 -10.25
N THR A 364 3.32 2.93 -10.87
CA THR A 364 4.33 3.80 -10.27
C THR A 364 4.68 4.92 -11.25
N PRO A 365 5.28 6.04 -10.79
CA PRO A 365 5.72 7.11 -11.69
C PRO A 365 6.71 6.65 -12.78
N ASP A 366 7.50 5.61 -12.50
CA ASP A 366 8.54 5.11 -13.41
C ASP A 366 8.04 3.98 -14.34
N GLY A 367 6.83 3.44 -14.11
CA GLY A 367 6.37 2.22 -14.77
C GLY A 367 5.36 1.43 -13.96
N ILE A 368 5.18 0.15 -14.32
CA ILE A 368 4.36 -0.79 -13.53
C ILE A 368 5.28 -1.73 -12.76
N LEU A 369 5.20 -1.70 -11.42
CA LEU A 369 5.84 -2.67 -10.55
C LEU A 369 5.02 -3.97 -10.58
N CYS A 370 5.66 -5.11 -10.80
CA CYS A 370 4.99 -6.41 -10.78
C CYS A 370 5.87 -7.53 -10.22
N ILE A 371 5.22 -8.55 -9.65
CA ILE A 371 5.87 -9.78 -9.18
C ILE A 371 5.57 -10.87 -10.20
N ASP A 372 6.56 -11.16 -11.04
CA ASP A 372 6.50 -12.15 -12.11
C ASP A 372 6.81 -13.55 -11.58
N VAL A 373 5.82 -14.43 -11.66
CA VAL A 373 5.93 -15.86 -11.28
C VAL A 373 5.70 -16.78 -12.47
N SER A 374 5.82 -16.27 -13.70
CA SER A 374 5.68 -17.08 -14.93
C SER A 374 6.62 -18.30 -14.93
N ASN A 375 7.78 -18.19 -14.26
CA ASN A 375 8.61 -19.30 -13.83
C ASN A 375 8.59 -19.42 -12.29
N PRO A 376 7.81 -20.33 -11.69
CA PRO A 376 7.71 -20.47 -10.24
C PRO A 376 9.03 -20.81 -9.53
N SER A 377 10.00 -21.39 -10.24
CA SER A 377 11.33 -21.72 -9.69
C SER A 377 12.30 -20.54 -9.66
N ASP A 378 11.98 -19.44 -10.34
CA ASP A 378 12.79 -18.22 -10.39
C ASP A 378 11.89 -16.98 -10.39
N PRO A 379 11.15 -16.72 -9.29
CA PRO A 379 10.28 -15.55 -9.19
C PRO A 379 11.10 -14.26 -9.27
N LYS A 380 10.57 -13.26 -9.97
CA LYS A 380 11.23 -11.96 -10.17
C LYS A 380 10.31 -10.80 -9.81
N VAL A 381 10.82 -9.82 -9.09
CA VAL A 381 10.19 -8.49 -9.02
C VAL A 381 10.73 -7.66 -10.17
N ARG A 382 9.82 -7.18 -11.01
CA ARG A 382 10.12 -6.46 -12.25
C ARG A 382 9.43 -5.11 -12.28
N ARG A 383 9.99 -4.19 -13.06
CA ARG A 383 9.36 -2.94 -13.44
C ARG A 383 9.20 -2.90 -14.95
N LEU A 384 7.96 -2.72 -15.42
CA LEU A 384 7.68 -2.42 -16.81
C LEU A 384 7.95 -0.93 -17.03
N GLU A 385 9.06 -0.63 -17.69
CA GLU A 385 9.55 0.75 -17.88
C GLU A 385 9.96 0.99 -19.33
N ILE A 386 10.17 2.26 -19.69
CA ILE A 386 10.71 2.61 -21.02
C ILE A 386 12.15 2.10 -21.11
N GLY A 387 12.49 1.42 -22.21
CA GLY A 387 13.83 0.93 -22.45
C GLY A 387 14.90 2.01 -22.32
N GLN A 388 15.95 1.72 -21.55
CA GLN A 388 17.07 2.65 -21.40
C GLN A 388 17.75 2.91 -22.75
N ASN A 389 18.10 4.17 -23.01
CA ASN A 389 18.79 4.62 -24.22
C ASN A 389 18.03 4.35 -25.53
N THR A 390 16.71 4.17 -25.48
CA THR A 390 15.88 4.06 -26.69
C THR A 390 15.01 5.29 -26.88
N ASN A 391 14.99 5.85 -28.08
CA ASN A 391 14.04 6.90 -28.48
C ASN A 391 12.65 6.33 -28.83
N ASN A 392 12.51 5.00 -28.82
CA ASN A 392 11.24 4.31 -28.95
C ASN A 392 10.59 4.16 -27.58
N LEU A 393 9.28 4.38 -27.50
CA LEU A 393 8.44 4.10 -26.33
C LEU A 393 8.26 2.58 -26.10
N THR A 394 9.28 1.78 -26.37
CA THR A 394 9.25 0.34 -26.14
C THR A 394 9.30 0.09 -24.66
N ILE A 395 8.20 -0.43 -24.11
CA ILE A 395 8.15 -0.88 -22.73
C ILE A 395 8.89 -2.21 -22.62
N VAL A 396 9.76 -2.34 -21.63
CA VAL A 396 10.53 -3.55 -21.33
C VAL A 396 10.44 -3.90 -19.84
N PRO A 397 10.44 -5.20 -19.50
CA PRO A 397 10.53 -5.63 -18.12
C PRO A 397 11.98 -5.62 -17.61
N THR A 398 12.27 -4.81 -16.60
CA THR A 398 13.57 -4.76 -15.91
C THR A 398 13.47 -5.43 -14.54
N SER A 399 14.33 -6.40 -14.23
CA SER A 399 14.41 -6.96 -12.87
C SER A 399 15.04 -5.95 -11.91
N ILE A 400 14.46 -5.79 -10.73
CA ILE A 400 14.89 -4.76 -9.77
C ILE A 400 15.26 -5.31 -8.37
N PHE A 401 14.99 -6.59 -8.10
CA PHE A 401 15.29 -7.28 -6.83
C PHE A 401 16.39 -8.35 -6.96
N ASP A 402 17.34 -8.17 -7.87
CA ASP A 402 18.36 -9.20 -8.17
C ASP A 402 19.37 -9.45 -7.04
N ALA A 403 19.40 -8.60 -6.00
CA ALA A 403 20.24 -8.82 -4.81
C ALA A 403 19.64 -9.85 -3.83
N VAL A 404 18.34 -10.11 -3.90
CA VAL A 404 17.63 -11.01 -2.98
C VAL A 404 17.21 -12.29 -3.71
N ASP A 405 17.50 -13.44 -3.10
CA ASP A 405 16.97 -14.73 -3.56
C ASP A 405 15.50 -14.87 -3.16
N LEU A 406 14.61 -14.75 -4.15
CA LEU A 406 13.17 -14.85 -3.96
C LEU A 406 12.64 -16.29 -4.00
N SER A 407 13.48 -17.29 -4.30
CA SER A 407 13.06 -18.69 -4.38
C SER A 407 12.67 -19.30 -3.02
N ALA A 408 13.06 -18.64 -1.92
CA ALA A 408 12.66 -18.97 -0.56
C ALA A 408 11.27 -18.44 -0.15
N HIS A 409 10.51 -17.89 -1.10
CA HIS A 409 9.22 -17.27 -0.85
C HIS A 409 8.11 -17.82 -1.75
N ALA A 410 6.87 -17.75 -1.26
CA ALA A 410 5.66 -17.93 -2.04
C ALA A 410 4.92 -16.60 -2.20
N PHE A 411 4.10 -16.52 -3.25
CA PHE A 411 3.50 -15.26 -3.71
C PHE A 411 1.99 -15.35 -3.93
N ASP A 412 1.33 -16.36 -3.37
CA ASP A 412 -0.12 -16.59 -3.55
C ASP A 412 -0.96 -15.40 -3.06
N TYR A 413 -0.47 -14.70 -2.03
CA TYR A 413 -1.09 -13.50 -1.45
C TYR A 413 -0.28 -12.22 -1.67
N ALA A 414 0.63 -12.22 -2.63
CA ALA A 414 1.62 -11.16 -2.74
C ALA A 414 1.01 -9.78 -3.00
N VAL A 415 1.66 -8.77 -2.42
CA VAL A 415 1.29 -7.35 -2.60
C VAL A 415 2.50 -6.61 -3.15
N ALA A 416 2.32 -5.89 -4.26
CA ALA A 416 3.26 -4.92 -4.78
C ALA A 416 2.70 -3.52 -4.57
N PHE A 417 3.52 -2.59 -4.09
CA PHE A 417 3.07 -1.23 -3.83
C PHE A 417 4.21 -0.20 -3.95
N ARG A 418 3.85 1.07 -4.10
CA ARG A 418 4.79 2.20 -4.12
C ARG A 418 4.35 3.23 -3.10
N TRP A 419 5.23 3.57 -2.16
CA TRP A 419 4.98 4.61 -1.16
C TRP A 419 6.21 5.51 -0.99
N GLY A 420 6.06 6.79 -1.31
CA GLY A 420 7.17 7.75 -1.27
C GLY A 420 8.34 7.27 -2.12
N ASP A 421 9.49 7.06 -1.47
CA ASP A 421 10.73 6.60 -2.09
C ASP A 421 10.88 5.06 -2.08
N TYR A 422 9.92 4.31 -1.52
CA TYR A 422 9.97 2.85 -1.38
C TYR A 422 9.08 2.09 -2.37
N GLU A 423 9.68 1.14 -3.09
CA GLU A 423 8.97 0.04 -3.78
C GLU A 423 8.85 -1.13 -2.80
N ILE A 424 7.63 -1.59 -2.56
CA ILE A 424 7.29 -2.53 -1.49
C ILE A 424 6.79 -3.84 -2.08
N VAL A 425 7.26 -4.96 -1.52
CA VAL A 425 6.80 -6.31 -1.85
C VAL A 425 6.49 -7.07 -0.57
N CYS A 426 5.26 -7.52 -0.39
CA CYS A 426 4.85 -8.41 0.68
C CYS A 426 4.71 -9.84 0.14
N CYS A 427 5.29 -10.82 0.84
CA CYS A 427 5.25 -12.22 0.42
C CYS A 427 5.22 -13.20 1.61
N GLN A 428 4.99 -14.48 1.30
CA GLN A 428 4.98 -15.57 2.27
C GLN A 428 6.40 -16.16 2.39
N GLU A 429 6.90 -16.33 3.61
CA GLU A 429 8.11 -17.12 3.84
C GLU A 429 7.82 -18.61 3.67
N LEU A 430 8.76 -19.34 3.06
CA LEU A 430 8.74 -20.80 3.01
C LEU A 430 9.51 -21.36 4.21
N THR A 431 8.81 -22.04 5.12
CA THR A 431 9.44 -22.79 6.21
C THR A 431 9.42 -24.27 5.87
N ASN A 432 10.60 -24.90 5.74
CA ASN A 432 10.73 -26.31 5.33
C ASN A 432 9.96 -26.65 4.04
N GLY A 433 9.93 -25.71 3.08
CA GLY A 433 9.24 -25.87 1.80
C GLY A 433 7.72 -25.65 1.84
N MET A 434 7.14 -25.30 2.99
CA MET A 434 5.72 -24.94 3.11
C MET A 434 5.55 -23.42 3.25
N ALA A 435 4.66 -22.84 2.45
CA ALA A 435 4.32 -21.43 2.53
C ALA A 435 3.49 -21.12 3.77
N ASN A 436 3.82 -20.04 4.45
CA ASN A 436 2.95 -19.46 5.45
C ASN A 436 1.57 -19.13 4.83
N ALA A 437 0.49 -19.26 5.60
CA ALA A 437 -0.87 -18.95 5.11
C ALA A 437 -1.14 -17.45 4.90
N TYR A 438 -0.14 -16.61 5.15
CA TYR A 438 -0.21 -15.14 5.10
C TYR A 438 1.14 -14.54 4.74
N ASN A 439 1.12 -13.29 4.27
CA ASN A 439 2.35 -12.53 4.04
C ASN A 439 3.06 -12.25 5.37
N SER A 440 4.26 -12.79 5.50
CA SER A 440 5.07 -12.79 6.73
C SER A 440 6.33 -11.94 6.58
N VAL A 441 6.65 -11.52 5.35
CA VAL A 441 7.83 -10.73 5.03
C VAL A 441 7.41 -9.56 4.16
N MET A 442 7.97 -8.39 4.45
CA MET A 442 7.91 -7.22 3.60
C MET A 442 9.33 -6.83 3.19
N TYR A 443 9.59 -6.74 1.90
CA TYR A 443 10.78 -6.12 1.38
C TYR A 443 10.48 -4.69 0.95
N VAL A 444 11.40 -3.79 1.26
CA VAL A 444 11.36 -2.41 0.77
C VAL A 444 12.62 -2.13 -0.03
N ARG A 445 12.44 -1.56 -1.22
CA ARG A 445 13.53 -1.10 -2.07
C ARG A 445 13.50 0.40 -2.19
N ASN A 446 14.58 1.06 -1.80
CA ASN A 446 14.71 2.50 -2.01
C ASN A 446 15.05 2.78 -3.49
N VAL A 447 14.31 3.66 -4.16
CA VAL A 447 14.56 3.91 -5.60
C VAL A 447 15.85 4.66 -5.90
N TYR A 448 16.44 5.34 -4.92
CA TYR A 448 17.67 6.11 -5.11
C TYR A 448 18.91 5.27 -4.79
N SER A 449 18.99 4.70 -3.59
CA SER A 449 20.14 3.84 -3.22
C SER A 449 20.07 2.46 -3.86
N HIS A 450 18.90 2.04 -4.33
CA HIS A 450 18.61 0.68 -4.80
C HIS A 450 18.83 -0.40 -3.72
N ALA A 451 19.03 0.00 -2.47
CA ALA A 451 19.10 -0.89 -1.34
C ALA A 451 17.76 -1.57 -1.11
N ILE A 452 17.82 -2.87 -0.81
CA ILE A 452 16.65 -3.70 -0.51
C ILE A 452 16.77 -4.12 0.95
N ASP A 453 15.77 -3.83 1.76
CA ASP A 453 15.76 -4.13 3.18
C ASP A 453 14.59 -5.05 3.52
N LYS A 454 14.80 -6.00 4.45
CA LYS A 454 13.78 -6.96 4.91
C LYS A 454 13.16 -6.45 6.20
N LEU A 455 11.84 -6.40 6.23
CA LEU A 455 11.02 -6.00 7.37
C LEU A 455 10.05 -7.14 7.75
N ASP A 456 9.62 -7.15 9.00
CA ASP A 456 8.64 -8.11 9.54
C ASP A 456 7.18 -7.62 9.46
N PHE A 457 6.93 -6.48 8.82
CA PHE A 457 5.57 -6.02 8.59
C PHE A 457 4.76 -7.06 7.82
N ARG A 458 3.51 -7.22 8.23
CA ARG A 458 2.53 -8.13 7.63
C ARG A 458 1.44 -7.30 7.00
N ALA A 459 1.19 -7.51 5.71
CA ALA A 459 0.12 -6.83 5.01
C ALA A 459 -0.48 -7.71 3.92
N SER A 460 -1.81 -7.88 3.95
CA SER A 460 -2.60 -8.46 2.85
C SER A 460 -3.01 -7.42 1.82
N CYS A 461 -3.10 -6.15 2.22
CA CYS A 461 -3.46 -5.01 1.39
C CYS A 461 -2.69 -3.77 1.87
N LEU A 462 -2.36 -2.87 0.94
CA LEU A 462 -1.69 -1.60 1.22
C LEU A 462 -2.42 -0.45 0.52
N ASP A 463 -2.52 0.70 1.17
CA ASP A 463 -2.95 1.95 0.55
C ASP A 463 -2.34 3.17 1.28
N ILE A 464 -2.60 4.38 0.78
CA ILE A 464 -2.07 5.63 1.31
C ILE A 464 -3.20 6.49 1.88
N PHE A 465 -3.15 6.77 3.18
CA PHE A 465 -4.11 7.64 3.86
C PHE A 465 -3.42 8.85 4.48
N ASN A 466 -3.82 10.04 4.04
CA ASN A 466 -3.17 11.31 4.37
C ASN A 466 -1.65 11.25 4.18
N GLY A 467 -1.23 10.45 3.20
CA GLY A 467 0.16 10.24 2.84
C GLY A 467 0.96 9.31 3.76
N ALA A 468 0.37 8.82 4.85
CA ALA A 468 0.90 7.68 5.60
C ALA A 468 0.57 6.36 4.89
N LEU A 469 1.48 5.38 4.98
CA LEU A 469 1.23 4.03 4.50
C LEU A 469 0.33 3.31 5.50
N ILE A 470 -0.79 2.78 5.03
CA ILE A 470 -1.68 1.93 5.82
C ILE A 470 -1.67 0.51 5.28
N GLY A 471 -1.71 -0.47 6.19
CA GLY A 471 -1.67 -1.89 5.86
C GLY A 471 -2.77 -2.67 6.57
N GLY A 472 -3.50 -3.49 5.81
CA GLY A 472 -4.44 -4.46 6.36
C GLY A 472 -3.70 -5.69 6.85
N ASP A 473 -3.84 -6.02 8.13
CA ASP A 473 -3.14 -7.17 8.71
C ASP A 473 -3.81 -8.50 8.28
N PRO A 474 -3.03 -9.49 7.81
CA PRO A 474 -3.59 -10.75 7.36
C PRO A 474 -4.05 -11.69 8.48
N ILE A 475 -3.82 -11.38 9.77
CA ILE A 475 -4.13 -12.31 10.88
C ILE A 475 -4.98 -11.74 12.02
N SER A 476 -5.09 -10.42 12.21
CA SER A 476 -5.81 -9.81 13.35
C SER A 476 -7.05 -8.96 12.98
N SER A 477 -7.49 -8.93 11.72
CA SER A 477 -8.64 -8.09 11.29
C SER A 477 -8.50 -6.60 11.63
N ASN A 478 -7.27 -6.12 11.75
CA ASN A 478 -6.94 -4.74 12.07
C ASN A 478 -6.20 -4.08 10.90
N VAL A 479 -6.34 -2.77 10.79
CA VAL A 479 -5.57 -1.93 9.86
C VAL A 479 -4.57 -1.14 10.70
N TYR A 480 -3.32 -1.08 10.24
CA TYR A 480 -2.25 -0.36 10.91
C TYR A 480 -1.72 0.74 10.02
N THR A 481 -1.34 1.86 10.62
CA THR A 481 -0.46 2.85 10.02
C THR A 481 0.97 2.36 10.17
N LEU A 482 1.60 2.01 9.06
CA LEU A 482 2.97 1.49 9.02
C LEU A 482 3.97 2.64 9.00
N PHE A 483 5.21 2.35 9.42
CA PHE A 483 6.27 3.34 9.59
C PHE A 483 5.85 4.54 10.48
N SER A 484 5.08 4.26 11.52
CA SER A 484 4.55 5.24 12.46
C SER A 484 5.10 5.01 13.86
N GLY A 485 5.50 6.08 14.55
CA GLY A 485 6.09 5.98 15.89
C GLY A 485 7.44 5.24 15.93
N PHE A 486 7.82 4.81 17.13
CA PHE A 486 9.10 4.15 17.43
C PHE A 486 8.92 2.79 18.13
N ASP A 487 7.68 2.36 18.29
CA ASP A 487 7.27 1.08 18.86
C ASP A 487 6.40 0.33 17.85
N ASP A 488 6.42 -1.00 17.90
CA ASP A 488 5.49 -1.81 17.14
C ASP A 488 4.30 -2.13 18.04
N ASP A 489 3.34 -1.20 18.09
CA ASP A 489 2.16 -1.32 18.96
C ASP A 489 2.54 -1.54 20.44
N GLU A 490 3.32 -0.59 20.98
CA GLU A 490 3.84 -0.58 22.35
C GLU A 490 4.90 -1.65 22.66
N ALA A 491 5.35 -2.41 21.64
CA ALA A 491 6.44 -3.37 21.76
C ALA A 491 7.75 -2.86 21.12
N ALA A 492 8.88 -3.37 21.62
CA ALA A 492 10.17 -3.17 20.97
C ALA A 492 10.22 -3.95 19.64
N ILE A 493 10.85 -3.36 18.63
CA ILE A 493 10.97 -3.95 17.30
C ILE A 493 12.06 -5.03 17.33
N GLU A 494 11.71 -6.27 17.02
CA GLU A 494 12.73 -7.31 16.83
C GLU A 494 13.60 -6.96 15.62
N ASN A 495 14.92 -6.91 15.77
CA ASN A 495 15.76 -6.41 14.70
C ASN A 495 17.17 -6.97 14.79
N TYR A 496 17.88 -6.89 13.66
CA TYR A 496 19.33 -6.99 13.59
C TYR A 496 19.81 -6.56 12.21
N TRP A 497 21.05 -6.14 12.11
CA TRP A 497 21.74 -5.92 10.83
C TRP A 497 23.12 -6.56 10.91
N GLN A 498 23.49 -7.38 9.92
CA GLN A 498 24.78 -8.06 9.88
C GLN A 498 25.51 -7.80 8.57
N ASP A 499 26.76 -7.34 8.68
CA ASP A 499 27.63 -7.04 7.54
C ASP A 499 28.17 -8.29 6.82
N GLY A 500 28.71 -8.09 5.62
CA GLY A 500 29.58 -9.03 4.92
C GLY A 500 30.77 -9.52 5.76
N GLN A 501 31.35 -10.65 5.36
CA GLN A 501 32.58 -11.15 5.97
C GLN A 501 33.79 -10.36 5.44
N LEU A 502 34.34 -9.48 6.26
CA LEU A 502 35.43 -8.57 5.89
C LEU A 502 36.81 -9.16 6.16
N ASN A 503 37.69 -9.13 5.18
CA ASN A 503 39.12 -9.47 5.35
C ASN A 503 39.97 -8.29 5.86
N LEU A 504 39.37 -7.13 6.14
CA LEU A 504 40.04 -5.90 6.59
C LEU A 504 41.26 -5.51 5.74
N GLY A 505 41.22 -5.77 4.42
CA GLY A 505 42.29 -5.42 3.49
C GLY A 505 43.47 -6.39 3.45
N THR A 506 43.38 -7.58 4.08
CA THR A 506 44.42 -8.62 3.97
C THR A 506 43.86 -10.03 4.11
N ASP A 507 44.39 -10.98 3.35
CA ASP A 507 44.00 -12.40 3.45
C ASP A 507 44.71 -13.17 4.57
N ARG A 508 45.57 -12.47 5.34
CA ARG A 508 46.32 -13.05 6.45
C ARG A 508 45.48 -13.10 7.74
N LEU A 509 45.91 -13.96 8.65
CA LEU A 509 45.40 -13.99 10.01
C LEU A 509 45.77 -12.70 10.71
N LYS A 510 44.80 -12.13 11.41
CA LYS A 510 44.92 -10.81 12.04
C LYS A 510 44.17 -10.77 13.37
N ARG A 511 44.40 -9.70 14.12
CA ARG A 511 43.63 -9.31 15.30
C ARG A 511 43.31 -7.83 15.21
N ALA A 512 42.13 -7.43 15.66
CA ALA A 512 41.75 -6.05 15.86
C ALA A 512 41.59 -5.80 17.37
N HIS A 513 41.98 -4.62 17.85
CA HIS A 513 41.99 -4.31 19.28
C HIS A 513 40.96 -3.28 19.69
N TYR A 514 40.51 -2.43 18.76
CA TYR A 514 39.51 -1.42 19.02
C TYR A 514 38.50 -1.36 17.89
N MET A 515 37.29 -0.96 18.24
CA MET A 515 36.24 -0.61 17.31
C MET A 515 35.74 0.80 17.62
N ARG A 516 35.48 1.59 16.58
CA ARG A 516 34.78 2.87 16.68
C ARG A 516 33.44 2.76 15.98
N VAL A 517 32.38 3.28 16.58
CA VAL A 517 31.04 3.34 15.98
C VAL A 517 30.50 4.75 16.16
N THR A 518 29.87 5.28 15.11
CA THR A 518 29.26 6.60 15.11
C THR A 518 27.84 6.54 14.56
N GLY A 519 26.92 7.33 15.09
CA GLY A 519 25.54 7.33 14.63
C GLY A 519 24.65 8.29 15.41
N HIS A 520 23.35 8.03 15.40
CA HIS A 520 22.36 8.76 16.19
C HIS A 520 21.54 7.79 17.04
N ILE A 521 21.25 8.18 18.28
CA ILE A 521 20.51 7.32 19.22
C ILE A 521 19.59 8.17 20.11
N MET A 522 18.43 7.63 20.46
CA MET A 522 17.55 8.22 21.47
C MET A 522 18.00 7.81 22.87
N LYS A 523 17.75 8.65 23.88
CA LYS A 523 18.20 8.43 25.26
C LYS A 523 17.81 7.06 25.84
N ASP A 524 16.58 6.62 25.61
CA ASP A 524 16.04 5.37 26.16
C ASP A 524 16.31 4.14 25.27
N GLN A 525 17.14 4.29 24.23
CA GLN A 525 17.50 3.24 23.28
C GLN A 525 18.94 2.78 23.51
N SER A 526 19.23 1.52 23.17
CA SER A 526 20.59 0.98 23.18
C SER A 526 20.85 0.06 21.99
N ILE A 527 22.11 0.01 21.54
CA ILE A 527 22.57 -0.80 20.40
C ILE A 527 23.60 -1.81 20.90
N ASN A 528 23.23 -3.09 20.87
CA ASN A 528 24.15 -4.18 21.04
C ASN A 528 25.02 -4.35 19.79
N VAL A 529 26.34 -4.36 19.99
CA VAL A 529 27.35 -4.59 18.95
C VAL A 529 27.97 -5.96 19.19
N SER A 530 27.72 -6.88 18.26
CA SER A 530 28.28 -8.22 18.26
C SER A 530 29.25 -8.42 17.10
N LEU A 531 30.24 -9.28 17.28
CA LEU A 531 31.23 -9.63 16.26
C LEU A 531 31.11 -11.12 15.91
N VAL A 532 31.20 -11.41 14.61
CA VAL A 532 31.27 -12.77 14.07
C VAL A 532 32.66 -12.96 13.49
N LEU A 533 33.44 -13.87 14.06
CA LEU A 533 34.78 -14.21 13.56
C LEU A 533 34.70 -15.45 12.67
N ASP A 534 35.20 -15.34 11.44
CA ASP A 534 35.12 -16.37 10.41
C ASP A 534 33.67 -16.91 10.28
N ASP A 535 33.47 -18.23 10.36
CA ASP A 535 32.16 -18.89 10.28
C ASP A 535 31.56 -19.18 11.68
N GLY A 536 31.93 -18.36 12.67
CA GLY A 536 31.49 -18.49 14.06
C GLY A 536 30.07 -17.96 14.32
N GLN A 537 29.69 -17.91 15.60
CA GLN A 537 28.44 -17.30 16.05
C GLN A 537 28.67 -15.84 16.49
N PRO A 538 27.65 -14.98 16.46
CA PRO A 538 27.75 -13.62 17.00
C PRO A 538 28.09 -13.64 18.49
N VAL A 539 29.14 -12.92 18.87
CA VAL A 539 29.53 -12.72 20.28
C VAL A 539 29.47 -11.23 20.59
N GLU A 540 28.77 -10.88 21.67
CA GLU A 540 28.68 -9.48 22.13
C GLU A 540 30.06 -8.90 22.43
N ALA A 541 30.34 -7.74 21.85
CA ALA A 541 31.57 -6.99 22.06
C ALA A 541 31.33 -5.76 22.94
N PHE A 542 30.19 -5.07 22.76
CA PHE A 542 29.86 -3.85 23.50
C PHE A 542 28.36 -3.53 23.36
N THR A 543 27.83 -2.75 24.30
CA THR A 543 26.48 -2.17 24.21
C THR A 543 26.60 -0.65 24.26
N ILE A 544 26.09 0.02 23.22
CA ILE A 544 26.04 1.48 23.09
C ILE A 544 24.74 1.94 23.75
N GLU A 545 24.85 2.69 24.83
CA GLU A 545 23.74 3.23 25.61
C GLU A 545 23.40 4.65 25.14
N GLY A 546 22.12 4.95 25.00
CA GLY A 546 21.64 6.26 24.55
C GLY A 546 21.89 7.40 25.53
N ASP A 547 22.22 7.10 26.78
CA ASP A 547 22.57 8.04 27.84
C ASP A 547 24.06 7.99 28.23
N GLY A 548 24.89 7.30 27.45
CA GLY A 548 26.33 7.21 27.71
C GLY A 548 27.07 8.55 27.56
N ASP A 549 28.21 8.68 28.25
CA ASP A 549 29.06 9.89 28.23
C ASP A 549 29.58 10.29 26.83
N TYR A 550 29.54 9.36 25.87
CA TYR A 550 29.93 9.53 24.47
C TYR A 550 28.78 9.99 23.56
N VAL A 551 27.61 10.27 24.12
CA VAL A 551 26.43 10.81 23.41
C VAL A 551 26.33 12.31 23.67
N ASP A 552 26.31 13.11 22.61
CA ASP A 552 26.21 14.57 22.75
C ASP A 552 24.74 15.02 22.89
N GLN A 553 24.30 15.10 24.14
CA GLN A 553 22.95 15.56 24.51
C GLN A 553 22.72 17.07 24.24
N GLY A 554 23.78 17.83 23.89
CA GLY A 554 23.68 19.24 23.51
C GLY A 554 23.24 19.44 22.06
N ILE A 555 23.36 18.42 21.22
CA ILE A 555 22.92 18.43 19.82
C ILE A 555 21.64 17.60 19.70
N ASN A 556 20.58 18.26 19.25
CA ASN A 556 19.27 17.62 19.03
C ASN A 556 18.99 17.54 17.54
N THR A 557 18.92 16.32 17.02
CA THR A 557 18.40 16.07 15.68
C THR A 557 16.92 15.68 15.82
N PRO A 558 15.96 16.49 15.33
CA PRO A 558 14.55 16.10 15.32
C PRO A 558 14.36 14.93 14.35
N ILE A 559 13.82 13.83 14.86
CA ILE A 559 13.62 12.57 14.16
C ILE A 559 12.15 12.47 13.77
N GLY A 560 11.82 13.11 12.66
CA GLY A 560 10.53 13.03 11.97
C GLY A 560 9.56 14.14 12.33
N SER A 561 9.34 15.06 11.39
CA SER A 561 8.02 15.67 11.17
C SER A 561 7.37 15.19 9.86
N TYR A 562 8.11 14.47 9.00
CA TYR A 562 7.62 13.90 7.75
C TYR A 562 8.39 12.61 7.43
N THR A 563 7.84 11.45 7.76
CA THR A 563 8.10 10.27 6.91
C THR A 563 7.66 10.66 5.49
N ILE A 564 8.44 10.34 4.46
CA ILE A 564 8.14 10.76 3.07
C ILE A 564 6.69 10.39 2.74
N GLY A 565 5.83 11.40 2.62
CA GLY A 565 4.39 11.24 2.40
C GLY A 565 3.50 11.69 3.56
N SER A 566 3.87 11.61 4.84
CA SER A 566 2.90 11.78 5.94
C SER A 566 2.44 13.23 6.18
N LYS A 567 1.12 13.46 6.16
CA LYS A 567 0.48 14.35 7.13
C LYS A 567 0.19 13.51 8.37
N VAL A 568 0.63 13.96 9.54
CA VAL A 568 0.49 13.21 10.80
C VAL A 568 -0.98 12.86 11.04
N VAL A 569 -1.30 11.56 11.01
CA VAL A 569 -2.56 11.00 11.49
C VAL A 569 -2.24 10.32 12.82
N GLY A 570 -2.93 10.69 13.90
CA GLY A 570 -2.83 9.99 15.19
C GLY A 570 -1.72 10.47 16.14
N GLY A 571 -1.20 11.69 15.99
CA GLY A 571 -0.57 12.44 17.10
C GLY A 571 0.52 11.73 17.91
N ARG A 572 1.37 10.89 17.31
CA ARG A 572 2.57 10.36 17.99
C ARG A 572 3.75 11.27 17.74
N GLY A 573 4.37 11.70 18.84
CA GLY A 573 5.20 12.90 18.95
C GLY A 573 6.51 12.91 18.17
N GLU A 574 7.03 14.12 17.99
CA GLU A 574 8.42 14.36 17.60
C GLU A 574 9.33 13.73 18.64
N ALA A 575 10.34 12.98 18.20
CA ALA A 575 11.39 12.53 19.09
C ALA A 575 12.73 13.11 18.65
N THR A 576 13.61 13.33 19.60
CA THR A 576 14.96 13.82 19.37
C THR A 576 15.94 12.67 19.50
N ALA A 577 16.86 12.55 18.54
CA ALA A 577 18.04 11.69 18.68
C ALA A 577 19.29 12.54 18.75
N HIS A 578 20.30 11.98 19.42
CA HIS A 578 21.56 12.64 19.71
C HIS A 578 22.69 11.90 18.98
N PRO A 579 23.67 12.63 18.41
CA PRO A 579 24.82 11.99 17.80
C PRO A 579 25.68 11.32 18.87
N PHE A 580 26.24 10.16 18.54
CA PHE A 580 27.19 9.45 19.38
C PHE A 580 28.47 9.10 18.60
N ASP A 581 29.59 9.07 19.32
CA ASP A 581 30.89 8.62 18.80
C ASP A 581 31.65 7.88 19.90
N VAL A 582 31.67 6.56 19.80
CA VAL A 582 32.26 5.70 20.83
C VAL A 582 33.39 4.86 20.25
N THR A 583 34.50 4.80 20.98
CA THR A 583 35.59 3.85 20.70
C THR A 583 35.76 2.93 21.90
N PHE A 584 35.68 1.62 21.68
CA PHE A 584 35.77 0.61 22.74
C PHE A 584 36.74 -0.51 22.36
N PRO A 585 37.38 -1.16 23.35
CA PRO A 585 38.27 -2.29 23.11
C PRO A 585 37.48 -3.52 22.67
N ILE A 586 38.00 -4.25 21.69
CA ILE A 586 37.47 -5.54 21.24
C ILE A 586 38.53 -6.62 21.45
N HIS A 587 38.12 -7.77 22.01
CA HIS A 587 39.01 -8.88 22.32
C HIS A 587 38.87 -9.98 21.28
N THR A 588 39.33 -9.73 20.06
CA THR A 588 39.22 -10.73 18.98
C THR A 588 40.31 -11.79 19.07
N ASP A 589 39.95 -13.05 18.84
CA ASP A 589 40.92 -14.09 18.51
C ASP A 589 41.58 -13.88 17.15
N ARG A 590 42.49 -14.77 16.74
CA ARG A 590 43.08 -14.68 15.39
C ARG A 590 42.01 -15.07 14.38
N PHE A 591 41.66 -14.17 13.47
CA PHE A 591 40.63 -14.40 12.45
C PHE A 591 41.16 -14.11 11.05
N GLN A 592 40.50 -14.69 10.04
CA GLN A 592 40.71 -14.32 8.64
C GLN A 592 39.64 -13.31 8.20
N ASN A 593 38.38 -13.52 8.56
CA ASN A 593 37.29 -12.60 8.28
C ASN A 593 36.54 -12.22 9.56
N ILE A 594 35.94 -11.04 9.54
CA ILE A 594 35.11 -10.52 10.63
C ILE A 594 33.86 -9.87 10.05
N SER A 595 32.72 -10.06 10.70
CA SER A 595 31.48 -9.34 10.43
C SER A 595 31.00 -8.68 11.72
N VAL A 596 30.37 -7.51 11.60
CA VAL A 596 29.69 -6.83 12.70
C VAL A 596 28.19 -7.09 12.60
N ARG A 597 27.55 -7.28 13.76
CA ARG A 597 26.11 -7.32 13.89
C ARG A 597 25.65 -6.23 14.86
N PHE A 598 24.68 -5.43 14.43
CA PHE A 598 24.00 -4.42 15.25
C PHE A 598 22.60 -4.91 15.61
N ARG A 599 22.17 -4.65 16.86
CA ARG A 599 20.81 -4.92 17.33
C ARG A 599 20.36 -3.83 18.30
N ALA A 600 19.27 -3.14 17.98
CA ALA A 600 18.61 -2.24 18.92
C ALA A 600 17.81 -3.04 19.95
N MET A 601 17.81 -2.61 21.21
CA MET A 601 17.30 -3.40 22.35
C MET A 601 16.04 -2.81 23.00
N GLY A 602 15.87 -1.49 22.95
CA GLY A 602 14.76 -0.76 23.54
C GLY A 602 13.77 -0.20 22.51
N ILE A 603 12.87 0.65 22.98
CA ILE A 603 11.94 1.42 22.15
C ILE A 603 12.56 2.78 21.85
N GLY A 604 12.59 3.19 20.59
CA GLY A 604 13.18 4.47 20.20
C GLY A 604 14.00 4.39 18.92
N HIS A 605 14.65 5.50 18.58
CA HIS A 605 15.44 5.65 17.37
C HIS A 605 16.88 5.16 17.56
N ALA A 606 17.37 4.38 16.60
CA ALA A 606 18.76 3.97 16.49
C ALA A 606 19.21 4.04 15.03
N ALA A 607 20.34 4.69 14.78
CA ALA A 607 20.97 4.74 13.47
C ALA A 607 22.50 4.63 13.58
N VAL A 608 23.13 3.96 12.62
CA VAL A 608 24.58 3.81 12.52
C VAL A 608 25.05 4.44 11.21
N ASN A 609 25.94 5.42 11.32
CA ASN A 609 26.49 6.16 10.17
C ASN A 609 27.85 5.59 9.72
N SER A 610 28.63 5.03 10.65
CA SER A 610 29.88 4.38 10.31
C SER A 610 30.40 3.49 11.43
N TYR A 611 31.24 2.52 11.07
CA TYR A 611 32.07 1.80 12.02
C TYR A 611 33.48 1.58 11.46
N SER A 612 34.45 1.46 12.37
CA SER A 612 35.85 1.28 12.02
C SER A 612 36.54 0.26 12.92
N TYR A 613 37.30 -0.66 12.31
CA TYR A 613 38.24 -1.52 13.03
C TYR A 613 39.59 -0.81 13.13
N ARG A 614 40.15 -0.75 14.35
CA ARG A 614 41.39 -0.01 14.65
C ARG A 614 42.44 -0.89 15.32
N ASP A 615 43.70 -0.48 15.16
CA ASP A 615 44.90 -1.22 15.62
C ASP A 615 44.87 -2.68 15.12
N ILE A 616 44.75 -2.84 13.81
CA ILE A 616 44.73 -4.14 13.15
C ILE A 616 46.17 -4.65 13.02
N ARG A 617 46.43 -5.87 13.53
CA ARG A 617 47.77 -6.46 13.58
C ARG A 617 47.82 -7.77 12.82
N ASP A 618 48.68 -7.83 11.81
CA ASP A 618 49.01 -9.06 11.06
C ASP A 618 49.70 -10.09 11.97
N LYS A 619 49.26 -11.36 11.87
CA LYS A 619 49.75 -12.52 12.62
C LYS A 619 50.22 -13.67 11.70
N GLY A 620 50.31 -13.45 10.38
CA GLY A 620 50.86 -14.41 9.43
C GLY A 620 49.82 -15.24 8.67
N SER A 621 50.26 -16.26 7.94
CA SER A 621 49.41 -17.14 7.11
C SER A 621 49.01 -18.42 7.84
N ARG A 622 47.80 -18.92 7.59
CA ARG A 622 47.35 -20.23 8.07
C ARG A 622 48.15 -21.33 7.37
N SER A 623 48.93 -22.12 8.11
CA SER A 623 49.57 -23.32 7.56
C SER A 623 48.52 -24.42 7.40
N LEU A 624 48.12 -24.72 6.17
CA LEU A 624 47.39 -25.95 5.90
C LEU A 624 48.41 -27.11 5.96
N PRO A 625 48.16 -28.18 6.73
CA PRO A 625 49.01 -29.36 6.65
C PRO A 625 48.91 -29.93 5.24
N ILE A 626 50.05 -30.03 4.56
CA ILE A 626 50.17 -30.74 3.30
C ILE A 626 49.78 -32.19 3.60
N LYS A 627 48.62 -32.62 3.11
CA LYS A 627 48.32 -34.05 2.99
C LYS A 627 49.24 -34.57 1.89
N THR A 628 50.34 -35.20 2.28
CA THR A 628 51.14 -36.01 1.37
C THR A 628 50.20 -37.09 0.81
N ILE A 629 50.14 -37.17 -0.51
CA ILE A 629 49.23 -38.02 -1.31
C ILE A 629 49.36 -39.49 -0.89
#